data_AF-A0A7M5VFM7-F1
#
_entry.id   AF-A0A7M5VFM7-F1
#
_cell.length_a   1.000
_cell.length_b   1.000
_cell.length_c   1.000
_cell.angle_alpha   90.00
_cell.angle_beta   90.00
_cell.angle_gamma   90.00
#
_symmetry.space_group_name_H-M   'P 1'
#
loop_
_entity.id
_entity.type
_entity.pdbx_description
1 polymer ?
#
loop_
_entity_poly.entity_id
_entity_poly.type
_entity_poly.pdbx_seq_one_letter_code
_entity_poly.pdbx_strand_id
1 'polypeptide(L)'
;MAKKESPDVPLTIFRTRFPKAPGMIIYDNACNLHTYALNRDPLFFQHTKFVVDRFHWRNHTACSFGYCMKLYSTMQHINSEVNEQENSKSEKIEDAACLHDT
;
A
#
# COMPACT_ATOMS: atom_id res chain seq x y z
N MET A 1 7.53 -2.54 -19.36
CA MET A 1 7.21 -1.48 -18.38
C MET A 1 6.16 -2.02 -17.44
N ALA A 2 6.43 -2.10 -16.13
CA ALA A 2 5.43 -2.56 -15.16
C ALA A 2 4.21 -1.63 -15.20
N LYS A 3 3.02 -2.21 -15.38
CA LYS A 3 1.76 -1.47 -15.41
C LYS A 3 1.49 -0.96 -14.00
N LYS A 4 1.60 0.36 -13.78
CA LYS A 4 1.23 0.97 -12.49
C LYS A 4 -0.28 0.78 -12.28
N GLU A 5 -0.65 0.26 -11.11
CA GLU A 5 -2.06 0.09 -10.75
C GLU A 5 -2.76 1.47 -10.76
N SER A 6 -3.98 1.52 -11.32
CA SER A 6 -4.78 2.73 -11.29
C SER A 6 -5.25 2.99 -9.86
N PRO A 7 -5.16 4.22 -9.33
CA PRO A 7 -5.68 4.56 -8.00
C PRO A 7 -7.21 4.40 -7.89
N ASP A 8 -7.91 4.24 -9.02
CA ASP A 8 -9.33 3.94 -9.08
C ASP A 8 -9.67 2.52 -8.57
N VAL A 9 -8.76 1.56 -8.73
CA VAL A 9 -8.95 0.18 -8.24
C VAL A 9 -9.10 0.13 -6.71
N PRO A 10 -8.14 0.65 -5.92
CA PRO A 10 -8.29 0.69 -4.46
C PRO A 10 -9.47 1.55 -4.03
N LEU A 11 -9.74 2.67 -4.71
CA LEU A 11 -10.93 3.50 -4.42
C LEU A 11 -12.23 2.69 -4.56
N THR A 12 -12.36 1.95 -5.67
CA THR A 12 -13.51 1.10 -5.95
C THR A 12 -13.65 0.00 -4.91
N ILE A 13 -12.56 -0.62 -4.49
CA ILE A 13 -12.56 -1.63 -3.41
C ILE A 13 -13.10 -1.00 -2.11
N PHE A 14 -12.59 0.16 -1.70
CA PHE A 14 -13.04 0.80 -0.46
C PHE A 14 -14.53 1.15 -0.51
N ARG A 15 -15.01 1.65 -1.64
CA ARG A 15 -16.42 2.03 -1.81
C ARG A 15 -17.38 0.84 -1.93
N THR A 16 -16.95 -0.26 -2.53
CA THR A 16 -17.82 -1.42 -2.77
C THR A 16 -17.79 -2.44 -1.64
N ARG A 17 -16.69 -2.51 -0.87
CA ARG A 17 -16.49 -3.54 0.15
C ARG A 17 -16.66 -3.04 1.58
N PHE A 18 -16.60 -1.73 1.80
CA PHE A 18 -16.69 -1.17 3.15
C PHE A 18 -17.86 -0.16 3.25
N PRO A 19 -18.74 -0.31 4.25
CA PRO A 19 -19.83 0.65 4.47
C PRO A 19 -19.33 2.02 4.95
N LYS A 20 -18.15 2.05 5.58
CA LYS A 20 -17.43 3.25 6.01
C LYS A 20 -15.95 3.08 5.67
N ALA A 21 -15.28 4.18 5.31
CA ALA A 21 -13.85 4.12 5.05
C ALA A 21 -13.09 3.55 6.26
N PRO A 22 -12.08 2.69 6.02
CA PRO A 22 -11.17 2.27 7.08
C PRO A 22 -10.55 3.48 7.78
N GLY A 23 -10.35 3.41 9.10
CA GLY A 23 -9.65 4.47 9.82
C GLY A 23 -8.17 4.60 9.43
N MET A 24 -7.62 3.56 8.80
CA MET A 24 -6.23 3.47 8.38
C MET A 24 -6.10 2.63 7.13
N ILE A 25 -5.30 3.11 6.18
CA ILE A 25 -4.96 2.42 4.93
C ILE A 25 -3.44 2.44 4.83
N ILE A 26 -2.84 1.24 4.75
CA ILE A 26 -1.41 1.04 4.50
C ILE A 26 -1.27 0.54 3.06
N TYR A 27 -0.57 1.30 2.21
CA TYR A 27 -0.45 1.01 0.78
C TYR A 27 0.86 1.59 0.21
N ASP A 28 1.48 0.92 -0.76
CA ASP A 28 2.78 1.29 -1.34
C ASP A 28 2.78 2.72 -1.94
N ASN A 29 1.67 3.13 -2.54
CA ASN A 29 1.43 4.41 -3.18
C ASN A 29 0.36 5.25 -2.45
N ALA A 30 0.31 5.11 -1.12
CA ALA A 30 -0.71 5.75 -0.27
C ALA A 30 -0.73 7.28 -0.39
N CYS A 31 0.40 7.93 -0.68
CA CYS A 31 0.49 9.38 -0.82
C CYS A 31 -0.33 9.92 -2.01
N ASN A 32 -0.25 9.25 -3.18
CA ASN A 32 -1.03 9.61 -4.35
C ASN A 32 -2.49 9.17 -4.19
N LEU A 33 -2.71 8.00 -3.60
CA LEU A 33 -4.05 7.51 -3.30
C LEU A 33 -4.81 8.45 -2.36
N HIS A 34 -4.15 9.01 -1.34
CA HIS A 34 -4.77 9.96 -0.42
C HIS A 34 -5.31 11.19 -1.14
N THR A 35 -4.47 11.82 -1.99
CA THR A 35 -4.87 12.97 -2.81
C THR A 35 -6.02 12.61 -3.74
N TYR A 36 -5.93 11.46 -4.41
CA TYR A 36 -6.97 10.98 -5.31
C TYR A 36 -8.30 10.73 -4.59
N ALA A 37 -8.25 10.05 -3.45
CA ALA A 37 -9.42 9.70 -2.64
C ALA A 37 -10.13 10.94 -2.10
N LEU A 38 -9.39 11.93 -1.58
CA LEU A 38 -9.97 13.18 -1.09
C LEU A 38 -10.55 14.04 -2.22
N ASN A 39 -9.97 14.02 -3.42
CA ASN A 39 -10.51 14.75 -4.57
C ASN A 39 -11.80 14.13 -5.11
N ARG A 40 -11.94 12.80 -5.01
CA ARG A 40 -13.13 12.08 -5.47
C ARG A 40 -14.23 12.05 -4.42
N ASP A 41 -13.85 11.94 -3.16
CA ASP A 41 -14.76 11.55 -2.10
C ASP A 41 -14.34 11.98 -0.70
N PRO A 42 -14.27 13.30 -0.45
CA PRO A 42 -13.70 13.83 0.78
C PRO A 42 -14.49 13.39 2.02
N LEU A 43 -15.82 13.33 1.94
CA LEU A 43 -16.68 12.98 3.08
C LEU A 43 -16.49 11.52 3.55
N PHE A 44 -16.24 10.60 2.61
CA PHE A 44 -16.00 9.20 2.98
C PHE A 44 -14.64 9.02 3.65
N PHE A 45 -13.60 9.70 3.14
CA PHE A 45 -12.21 9.52 3.59
C PHE A 45 -11.71 10.57 4.60
N GLN A 46 -12.52 11.54 5.03
CA GLN A 46 -12.11 12.63 5.94
C GLN A 46 -11.50 12.17 7.28
N HIS A 47 -11.74 10.93 7.69
CA HIS A 47 -11.22 10.36 8.94
C HIS A 47 -10.26 9.18 8.70
N THR A 48 -9.84 8.98 7.46
CA THR A 48 -8.94 7.90 7.06
C THR A 48 -7.51 8.39 7.04
N LYS A 49 -6.62 7.69 7.75
CA LYS A 49 -5.18 7.92 7.67
C LYS A 49 -4.57 7.08 6.57
N PHE A 50 -3.85 7.70 5.67
CA PHE A 50 -3.08 7.03 4.62
C PHE A 50 -1.62 6.97 5.04
N VAL A 51 -1.05 5.78 4.99
CA VAL A 51 0.33 5.52 5.40
C VAL A 51 1.00 4.66 4.34
N VAL A 52 2.22 5.02 3.96
CA VAL A 52 3.01 4.26 3.01
C VAL A 52 3.61 3.04 3.71
N ASP A 53 3.54 1.89 3.05
CA ASP A 53 4.19 0.67 3.51
C ASP A 53 5.71 0.89 3.77
N ARG A 54 6.24 0.23 4.82
CA ARG A 54 7.63 0.44 5.27
C ARG A 54 8.68 0.07 4.25
N PHE A 55 8.45 -1.01 3.51
CA PHE A 55 9.41 -1.48 2.52
C PHE A 55 9.56 -0.44 1.41
N HIS A 56 8.43 0.12 0.99
CA HIS A 56 8.34 1.08 -0.10
C HIS A 56 8.71 2.52 0.30
N TRP A 57 8.61 2.87 1.59
CA TRP A 57 8.88 4.25 2.08
C TRP A 57 10.21 4.84 1.61
N ARG A 58 11.27 4.02 1.47
CA ARG A 58 12.59 4.49 0.99
C ARG A 58 12.55 5.15 -0.38
N ASN A 59 11.56 4.82 -1.21
CA ASN A 59 11.39 5.35 -2.56
C ASN A 59 10.59 6.67 -2.58
N HIS A 60 10.04 7.11 -1.44
CA HIS A 60 9.22 8.31 -1.32
C HIS A 60 10.06 9.50 -0.83
N THR A 61 10.81 10.14 -1.74
CA THR A 61 11.75 11.23 -1.41
C THR A 61 11.10 12.61 -1.33
N ALA A 62 9.97 12.81 -1.99
CA ALA A 62 9.25 14.10 -2.07
C ALA A 62 7.88 14.08 -1.35
N CYS A 63 7.63 13.06 -0.52
CA CYS A 63 6.37 12.92 0.22
C CYS A 63 6.48 13.48 1.63
N SER A 64 5.36 13.95 2.19
CA SER A 64 5.29 14.38 3.59
C SER A 64 5.59 13.21 4.54
N PHE A 65 6.32 13.50 5.62
CA PHE A 65 6.57 12.54 6.71
C PHE A 65 5.29 12.03 7.37
N GLY A 66 4.14 12.69 7.19
CA GLY A 66 2.83 12.17 7.62
C GLY A 66 2.47 10.82 7.00
N TYR A 67 3.08 10.45 5.86
CA TYR A 67 2.90 9.13 5.26
C TYR A 67 3.88 8.07 5.80
N CYS A 68 4.85 8.46 6.64
CA CYS A 68 5.88 7.55 7.15
C CYS A 68 5.34 6.68 8.29
N MET A 69 5.17 5.39 8.06
CA MET A 69 4.71 4.45 9.09
C MET A 69 5.59 4.41 10.34
N LYS A 70 6.91 4.64 10.19
CA LYS A 70 7.88 4.56 11.31
C LYS A 70 7.65 5.62 12.39
N LEU A 71 7.02 6.73 12.05
CA LEU A 71 6.77 7.82 13.00
C LEU A 71 5.56 7.54 13.91
N TYR A 72 4.77 6.51 13.63
CA TYR A 72 3.64 6.11 14.46
C TYR A 72 4.06 4.99 15.43
N SER A 73 4.27 5.34 16.69
CA SER A 73 4.64 4.39 17.76
C SER A 73 3.64 3.23 17.87
N THR A 74 2.34 3.53 17.73
CA THR A 74 1.25 2.54 17.76
C THR A 74 1.33 1.51 16.62
N MET A 75 2.09 1.80 15.55
CA MET A 75 2.21 0.91 14.41
C MET A 75 3.48 0.08 14.43
N GLN A 76 4.40 0.28 15.36
CA GLN A 76 5.73 -0.38 15.32
C GLN A 76 5.66 -1.91 15.29
N HIS A 77 4.61 -2.50 15.87
CA HIS A 77 4.42 -3.96 15.94
C HIS A 77 3.75 -4.56 14.69
N ILE A 78 3.32 -3.74 13.72
CA ILE A 78 2.67 -4.21 12.49
C ILE A 78 3.75 -4.50 11.45
N ASN A 79 3.87 -5.77 11.04
CA ASN A 79 4.69 -6.15 9.90
C ASN A 79 3.94 -5.88 8.59
N SER A 80 4.12 -4.68 8.03
CA SER A 80 3.54 -4.32 6.74
C SER A 80 4.29 -4.94 5.54
N GLU A 81 5.49 -5.46 5.78
CA GLU A 81 6.39 -6.01 4.76
C GLU A 81 6.14 -7.52 4.52
N VAL A 82 5.21 -8.13 5.26
CA VAL A 82 4.95 -9.59 5.23
C VAL A 82 4.62 -10.10 3.84
N ASN A 83 3.80 -9.35 3.08
CA ASN A 83 3.42 -9.76 1.72
C ASN A 83 4.65 -9.77 0.80
N GLU A 84 5.56 -8.80 0.91
CA GLU A 84 6.79 -8.76 0.12
C GLU A 84 7.78 -9.87 0.51
N GLN A 85 7.84 -10.21 1.81
CA GLN A 85 8.64 -11.33 2.30
C GLN A 85 8.17 -12.67 1.73
N GLU A 86 6.86 -12.88 1.63
CA GLU A 86 6.28 -14.08 1.03
C GLU A 86 6.39 -14.08 -0.49
N ASN A 87 6.13 -12.94 -1.16
CA ASN A 87 6.30 -12.80 -2.61
C ASN A 87 7.72 -13.15 -3.06
N SER A 88 8.74 -12.67 -2.34
CA SER A 88 10.14 -12.99 -2.63
C SER A 88 10.46 -14.49 -2.47
N LYS A 89 9.74 -15.22 -1.62
CA LYS A 89 9.89 -16.69 -1.52
C LYS A 89 9.24 -17.38 -2.71
N SER A 90 8.05 -16.94 -3.11
CA SER A 90 7.34 -17.49 -4.27
C SER A 90 8.16 -17.33 -5.55
N GLU A 91 8.74 -16.15 -5.80
CA GLU A 91 9.62 -15.91 -6.95
C GLU A 91 10.79 -16.90 -6.99
N LYS A 92 11.44 -17.16 -5.84
CA LYS A 92 12.55 -18.11 -5.77
C LYS A 92 12.15 -19.56 -6.07
N ILE A 93 10.91 -19.93 -5.74
CA ILE A 93 10.39 -21.27 -6.04
C ILE A 93 10.10 -21.39 -7.55
N GLU A 94 9.54 -20.35 -8.16
CA GLU A 94 9.30 -20.28 -9.61
C GLU A 94 10.61 -20.33 -10.40
N ASP A 95 11.61 -19.55 -9.99
CA ASP A 95 12.95 -19.55 -10.60
C ASP A 95 13.62 -20.92 -10.48
N ALA A 96 13.51 -21.57 -9.31
CA ALA A 96 14.06 -22.91 -9.11
C ALA A 96 13.34 -23.97 -9.96
N ALA A 97 12.02 -23.87 -10.14
CA ALA A 97 11.27 -24.77 -11.01
C ALA A 97 11.67 -24.61 -12.48
N CYS A 98 11.92 -23.37 -12.94
CA CYS A 98 12.33 -23.09 -14.31
C CYS A 98 13.73 -23.65 -14.66
N LEU A 99 14.63 -23.79 -13.67
CA LEU A 99 15.97 -24.37 -13.86
C LEU A 99 15.99 -25.91 -13.98
N HIS A 100 14.90 -26.60 -13.65
CA HIS A 100 14.80 -28.06 -13.75
C HIS A 100 14.13 -28.56 -15.04
N ASP A 101 13.61 -27.64 -15.87
CA ASP A 101 12.94 -27.92 -17.15
C ASP A 101 13.86 -27.69 -18.39
N THR A 102 15.18 -27.55 -18.18
CA THR A 102 16.22 -27.44 -19.23
C THR A 102 17.26 -28.53 -19.10
#